data_AF-W1XY60-F1
#
_entry.id   AF-W1XY60-F1
#
_cell.length_a   1.000
_cell.length_b   1.000
_cell.length_c   1.000
_cell.angle_alpha   90.00
_cell.angle_beta   90.00
_cell.angle_gamma   90.00
#
_symmetry.space_group_name_H-M   'P 1'
#
loop_
_entity.id
_entity.type
_entity.pdbx_description
1 polymer ?
#
loop_
_entity_poly.entity_id
_entity_poly.type
_entity_poly.pdbx_seq_one_letter_code
_entity_poly.pdbx_strand_id
1 'polypeptide(L)' 'LKGTLHDFLRNFFEEDLQIRFRPSYFPFTEPSAEVDVMGKNGKWLEVLGCGMVLPNVLRNVGIDPEVYSGFAFGMGMER' A
#
# COMPACT_ATOMS: atom_id res chain seq x y z
N LEU A 1 -7.65 2.91 -0.06
CA LEU A 1 -6.40 2.15 -0.30
C LEU A 1 -6.11 1.96 -1.79
N LYS A 2 -6.71 0.97 -2.48
CA LYS A 2 -6.32 0.64 -3.87
C LYS A 2 -6.43 1.82 -4.86
N GLY A 3 -7.56 2.53 -4.87
CA GLY A 3 -7.76 3.71 -5.73
C GLY A 3 -6.74 4.82 -5.44
N THR A 4 -6.56 5.17 -4.17
CA THR A 4 -5.57 6.17 -3.73
C THR A 4 -4.16 5.85 -4.22
N LEU A 5 -3.72 4.60 -4.09
CA LEU A 5 -2.37 4.19 -4.51
C LEU A 5 -2.24 4.10 -6.04
N HIS A 6 -3.30 3.66 -6.72
CA HIS A 6 -3.34 3.64 -8.18
C HIS A 6 -3.20 5.05 -8.76
N ASP A 7 -3.98 6.01 -8.23
CA ASP A 7 -3.92 7.39 -8.67
C ASP A 7 -2.59 8.04 -8.30
N PHE A 8 -2.04 7.76 -7.11
CA PHE A 8 -0.71 8.21 -6.71
C PHE A 8 0.37 7.74 -7.69
N LEU A 9 0.42 6.44 -8.00
CA LEU A 9 1.44 5.87 -8.88
C LEU A 9 1.32 6.39 -10.32
N ARG A 10 0.11 6.56 -10.85
CA ARG A 10 -0.10 7.14 -12.19
C ARG A 10 0.37 8.58 -12.27
N ASN A 11 0.13 9.38 -11.22
CA ASN A 11 0.62 10.75 -11.17
C ASN A 11 2.13 10.82 -10.93
N PHE A 12 2.69 9.96 -10.07
CA PHE A 12 4.12 9.96 -9.75
C PHE A 12 4.99 9.58 -10.95
N PHE A 13 4.55 8.62 -11.75
CA PHE A 13 5.28 8.17 -12.94
C PHE A 13 4.81 8.83 -14.25
N GLU A 14 3.76 9.63 -14.22
CA GLU A 14 3.16 10.30 -15.38
C GLU A 14 2.81 9.35 -16.55
N GLU A 15 2.62 8.06 -16.24
CA GLU A 15 2.38 6.99 -17.22
C GLU A 15 1.18 6.13 -16.75
N ASP A 16 0.46 5.54 -17.72
CA ASP A 16 -0.58 4.55 -17.43
C ASP A 16 0.05 3.18 -17.14
N LEU A 17 0.60 3.06 -15.92
CA LEU A 17 1.36 1.88 -15.51
C LEU A 17 0.46 0.66 -15.26
N GLN A 18 0.95 -0.50 -15.66
CA GLN A 18 0.41 -1.76 -15.16
C GLN A 18 0.83 -1.94 -13.70
N ILE A 19 -0.16 -1.94 -12.81
CA ILE A 19 0.03 -2.08 -11.37
C ILE A 19 -0.66 -3.38 -10.93
N ARG A 20 -0.05 -4.12 -10.01
CA ARG A 20 -0.69 -5.25 -9.33
C ARG A 20 -0.56 -5.14 -7.82
N PHE A 21 -1.61 -5.57 -7.13
CA PHE A 21 -1.62 -5.74 -5.68
C PHE A 21 -1.47 -7.23 -5.38
N ARG A 22 -0.42 -7.59 -4.65
CA ARG A 22 -0.20 -8.96 -4.20
C ARG A 22 -0.30 -9.05 -2.68
N PRO A 23 -0.92 -10.10 -2.11
CA PRO A 23 -0.93 -10.30 -0.67
C PRO A 23 0.49 -10.31 -0.11
N SER A 24 0.68 -9.62 1.01
CA SER A 24 1.92 -9.64 1.79
C SER A 24 1.58 -9.63 3.28
N TYR A 25 2.59 -9.53 4.15
CA TYR A 25 2.44 -9.49 5.59
C TYR A 25 3.23 -8.31 6.17
N PHE A 26 2.53 -7.45 6.90
CA PHE A 26 3.13 -6.46 7.79
C PHE A 26 2.48 -6.57 9.17
N PRO A 27 3.25 -6.57 10.28
CA PRO A 27 2.73 -6.83 11.62
C PRO A 27 1.79 -5.73 12.16
N PHE A 28 1.61 -4.63 11.42
CA PHE A 28 0.76 -3.50 11.77
C PHE A 28 -0.44 -3.33 10.82
N THR A 29 -0.60 -4.19 9.81
CA THR A 29 -1.75 -4.14 8.88
C THR A 29 -2.36 -5.51 8.56
N GLU A 30 -3.69 -5.57 8.45
CA GLU A 30 -4.43 -6.75 8.00
C GLU A 30 -5.80 -6.36 7.41
N PRO A 31 -6.12 -6.71 6.15
CA PRO A 31 -5.25 -7.36 5.16
C PRO A 31 -4.09 -6.47 4.68
N SER A 32 -2.97 -7.12 4.35
CA SER A 32 -1.72 -6.50 3.85
C SER A 32 -1.47 -6.84 2.38
N ALA A 33 -0.86 -5.91 1.65
CA ALA A 33 -0.51 -6.07 0.25
C ALA A 33 0.76 -5.29 -0.13
N GLU A 34 1.55 -5.86 -1.04
CA GLU A 34 2.59 -5.14 -1.76
C GLU A 34 2.08 -4.73 -3.14
N VAL A 35 2.61 -3.62 -3.65
CA VAL A 35 2.27 -3.09 -4.95
C VAL A 35 3.50 -3.13 -5.84
N ASP A 36 3.35 -3.82 -6.95
CA ASP A 36 4.39 -3.88 -7.99
C ASP A 36 3.93 -3.12 -9.23
N VAL A 37 4.89 -2.49 -9.91
CA VAL A 37 4.72 -1.88 -11.23
C VAL A 37 5.46 -2.70 -12.29
N MET A 38 4.92 -2.75 -13.51
CA MET A 38 5.62 -3.35 -14.64
C MET A 38 6.75 -2.42 -15.09
N GLY A 39 8.00 -2.85 -14.89
CA GLY A 39 9.16 -2.14 -15.41
C GLY A 39 9.25 -2.25 -16.94
N LYS A 40 9.98 -1.31 -17.56
CA LYS A 40 10.20 -1.29 -19.03
C LYS A 40 10.95 -2.52 -19.56
N ASN A 41 11.58 -3.28 -18.67
CA ASN A 41 12.23 -4.56 -18.96
C ASN A 41 11.28 -5.78 -18.90
N GLY A 42 9.97 -5.56 -18.75
CA GLY A 42 8.95 -6.61 -18.68
C GLY A 42 8.93 -7.38 -17.35
N LYS A 43 9.56 -6.85 -16.29
CA LYS A 43 9.57 -7.46 -14.95
C LYS A 43 8.80 -6.61 -13.96
N TRP A 44 8.12 -7.28 -13.04
CA TRP A 44 7.47 -6.64 -11.91
C TRP A 44 8.52 -6.13 -10.91
N LEU A 45 8.38 -4.87 -10.50
CA LEU A 45 9.21 -4.22 -9.50
C LEU A 45 8.33 -3.79 -8.34
N GLU A 46 8.65 -4.27 -7.15
CA GLU A 46 8.03 -3.78 -5.91
C GLU A 46 8.41 -2.32 -5.69
N VAL A 47 7.40 -1.48 -5.45
CA VAL A 47 7.55 -0.04 -5.23
C VAL A 47 7.04 0.41 -3.86
N LEU A 48 6.01 -0.24 -3.33
CA LEU A 48 5.44 0.11 -2.02
C LEU A 48 4.72 -1.06 -1.34
N GLY A 49 4.71 -1.03 -0.02
CA GLY A 49 3.91 -1.90 0.85
C GLY A 49 2.72 -1.14 1.42
N CYS A 50 1.59 -1.80 1.61
CA CYS A 50 0.38 -1.18 2.13
C CYS A 50 -0.57 -2.17 2.83
N GLY A 51 -1.56 -1.64 3.54
CA GLY A 51 -2.59 -2.48 4.15
C GLY A 51 -3.58 -1.69 5.00
N MET A 52 -4.61 -2.39 5.48
CA MET A 52 -5.57 -1.83 6.44
C MET A 52 -4.97 -1.90 7.84
N VAL A 53 -5.03 -0.81 8.61
CA VAL A 53 -4.40 -0.74 9.94
C VAL A 53 -5.07 -1.73 10.89
N LEU A 54 -4.25 -2.53 11.59
CA LEU A 54 -4.75 -3.50 12.56
C LEU A 54 -5.49 -2.82 13.73
N PRO A 55 -6.60 -3.38 14.24
CA PRO A 55 -7.33 -2.82 15.38
C PRO A 55 -6.47 -2.60 16.62
N ASN A 56 -5.49 -3.48 16.87
CA ASN A 56 -4.55 -3.32 17.99
C ASN A 56 -3.67 -2.08 17.85
N VAL A 57 -3.28 -1.72 16.63
CA VAL A 57 -2.48 -0.51 16.38
C VAL A 57 -3.30 0.75 16.68
N LEU A 58 -4.57 0.78 16.26
CA LEU A 58 -5.48 1.89 16.57
C LEU A 58 -5.75 2.01 18.07
N ARG A 59 -6.03 0.89 18.74
CA ARG A 59 -6.25 0.86 20.19
C ARG A 59 -5.05 1.38 20.99
N ASN A 60 -3.84 1.02 20.57
CA ASN A 60 -2.62 1.45 21.25
C ASN A 60 -2.39 2.97 21.23
N VAL A 61 -3.06 3.71 20.33
CA VAL A 61 -3.00 5.18 20.24
C VAL A 61 -4.33 5.86 20.62
N GLY A 62 -5.25 5.12 21.25
CA GLY A 62 -6.51 5.69 21.75
C GLY A 62 -7.58 5.92 20.68
N ILE A 63 -7.49 5.23 19.54
CA ILE A 63 -8.51 5.28 18.47
C ILE A 63 -9.37 4.02 18.54
N ASP A 64 -10.69 4.19 18.57
CA ASP A 64 -11.66 3.09 18.61
C ASP A 64 -11.80 2.43 17.21
N PRO A 65 -11.39 1.16 17.02
CA PRO A 65 -11.46 0.48 15.74
C PRO A 65 -12.88 0.08 15.31
N GLU A 66 -13.87 0.12 16.20
CA GLU A 66 -15.28 -0.11 15.85
C GLU A 66 -15.91 1.14 15.21
N VAL A 67 -15.32 2.32 15.46
CA VAL A 67 -15.76 3.60 14.89
C VAL A 67 -14.91 4.00 13.69
N TYR A 68 -13.59 3.77 13.77
CA TYR A 68 -12.63 4.23 12.77
C TYR A 68 -11.87 3.06 12.15
N SER A 69 -11.69 3.15 10.83
CA SER A 69 -10.76 2.30 10.09
C SER A 69 -9.80 3.18 9.29
N GLY A 70 -8.65 2.62 8.91
CA GLY A 70 -7.63 3.34 8.18
C GLY A 70 -6.76 2.41 7.37
N PHE A 71 -5.99 2.98 6.46
CA PHE A 71 -4.96 2.27 5.72
C PHE A 71 -3.63 3.01 5.85
N ALA A 72 -2.54 2.25 5.77
CA ALA A 72 -1.18 2.78 5.75
C ALA A 72 -0.45 2.26 4.50
N PHE A 73 0.54 3.01 4.04
CA PHE A 73 1.46 2.59 2.99
C PHE A 73 2.85 3.17 3.26
N GLY A 74 3.88 2.51 2.73
CA GLY A 74 5.27 2.93 2.81
C GLY A 74 5.99 2.67 1.50
N MET A 75 6.83 3.61 1.08
CA MET A 75 7.62 3.56 -0.15
C MET A 75 9.04 4.08 0.11
N GLY A 76 10.03 3.46 -0.53
CA GLY A 76 11.41 3.96 -0.52
C GLY A 76 11.62 5.00 -1.61
N MET A 77 12.26 6.14 -1.30
CA MET A 77 12.47 7.23 -2.26
C MET A 77 13.64 6.98 -3.20
N GLU A 78 14.61 6.21 -2.74
CA GLU A 78 15.82 5.87 -3.49
C GLU A 78 15.59 4.72 -4.49
N ARG A 79 14.42 4.07 -4.42
CA ARG A 79 14.07 2.90 -5.21
C ARG A 79 13.61 3.28 -6.61
#